data_AF-A0AAV9ZUI9-F1
#
_entry.id   AF-A0AAV9ZUI9-F1
#
_cell.length_a   1.000
_cell.length_b   1.000
_cell.length_c   1.000
_cell.angle_alpha   90.00
_cell.angle_beta   90.00
_cell.angle_gamma   90.00
#
_symmetry.space_group_name_H-M   'P 1'
#
loop_
_entity.id
_entity.type
_entity.pdbx_description
1 polymer ?
#
loop_
_entity_poly.entity_id
_entity_poly.type
_entity_poly.pdbx_seq_one_letter_code
_entity_poly.pdbx_strand_id
1 'polypeptide(L)'
;MAGGWYTSTYDESVSSHLIYGASDSFETNHLLQIIATATEVSALWLLPSAYYELSTYPSKDILPFLEGNVGLHVGKALAARTDLIRGTIAVHDFLNHFEPCKTPKRCGEARKFASRELLDKLSGHELDPITWNVKHRITKTLKALSMCGECRDSAKKRVDKAACDFWDELPGVFDLPTWQELHTMKKAAMGEEDSDEETSESDSSSESD
;
A
#
# COMPACT_ATOMS: atom_id res chain seq x y z
N MET A 1 28.32 -36.82 -4.33
CA MET A 1 28.62 -35.72 -5.27
C MET A 1 27.53 -35.70 -6.32
N ALA A 2 26.59 -34.77 -6.20
CA ALA A 2 25.51 -34.57 -7.16
C ALA A 2 25.10 -33.10 -7.08
N GLY A 3 25.57 -32.30 -8.04
CA GLY A 3 25.21 -30.89 -8.21
C GLY A 3 24.32 -30.76 -9.45
N GLY A 4 23.00 -30.81 -9.25
CA GLY A 4 22.02 -30.52 -10.28
C GLY A 4 21.74 -29.01 -10.28
N TRP A 5 22.25 -28.31 -11.29
CA TRP A 5 21.99 -26.90 -11.51
C TRP A 5 20.60 -26.74 -12.13
N TYR A 6 19.75 -25.97 -11.46
CA TYR A 6 18.40 -25.63 -11.90
C TYR A 6 18.51 -24.57 -13.02
N THR A 7 18.49 -24.98 -14.29
CA THR A 7 18.44 -24.07 -15.43
C THR A 7 17.00 -23.59 -15.60
N SER A 8 16.70 -22.43 -15.01
CA SER A 8 15.45 -21.70 -15.25
C SER A 8 15.50 -21.07 -16.64
N THR A 9 14.85 -21.69 -17.62
CA THR A 9 14.56 -21.05 -18.91
C THR A 9 13.40 -20.07 -18.70
N TYR A 10 13.73 -18.85 -18.28
CA TYR A 10 12.80 -17.73 -18.39
C TYR A 10 12.72 -17.33 -19.87
N ASP A 11 11.53 -17.49 -20.43
CA ASP A 11 11.16 -17.05 -21.77
C ASP A 11 10.88 -15.53 -21.71
N GLU A 12 11.82 -14.72 -22.21
CA GLU A 12 11.75 -13.25 -22.29
C GLU A 12 10.90 -12.75 -23.48
N SER A 13 9.77 -13.40 -23.78
CA SER A 13 8.95 -13.04 -24.95
C SER A 13 7.67 -12.25 -24.60
N VAL A 14 7.74 -11.25 -23.73
CA VAL A 14 6.68 -10.21 -23.64
C VAL A 14 7.30 -8.83 -23.46
N SER A 15 7.98 -8.36 -24.50
CA SER A 15 8.29 -6.94 -24.67
C SER A 15 6.99 -6.17 -24.92
N SER A 16 6.35 -5.76 -23.84
CA SER A 16 5.13 -4.94 -23.80
C SER A 16 5.42 -3.50 -23.33
N HIS A 17 6.69 -3.08 -23.35
CA HIS A 17 7.17 -1.85 -22.73
C HIS A 17 7.25 -0.60 -23.62
N LEU A 18 6.71 -0.60 -24.84
CA LEU A 18 6.90 0.54 -25.77
C LEU A 18 5.62 1.27 -26.22
N ILE A 19 4.47 1.05 -25.58
CA ILE A 19 3.24 1.82 -25.85
C ILE A 19 2.63 2.37 -24.54
N TYR A 20 3.45 2.93 -23.66
CA TYR A 20 3.01 3.65 -22.44
C TYR A 20 3.48 5.11 -22.44
N GLY A 21 3.57 5.73 -23.62
CA GLY A 21 4.14 7.09 -23.75
C GLY A 21 3.14 8.25 -23.73
N ALA A 22 1.85 7.99 -23.93
CA ALA A 22 0.86 9.05 -24.16
C ALA A 22 -0.41 8.95 -23.31
N SER A 23 -0.63 7.84 -22.58
CA SER A 23 -1.83 7.65 -21.74
C SER A 23 -1.70 8.33 -20.37
N ASP A 24 -0.49 8.40 -19.82
CA ASP A 24 -0.28 8.70 -18.40
C ASP A 24 -0.51 10.18 -18.04
N SER A 25 -0.33 11.10 -18.99
CA SER A 25 -0.55 12.54 -18.76
C SER A 25 -2.03 12.89 -18.60
N PHE A 26 -2.91 12.12 -19.23
CA PHE A 26 -4.36 12.29 -19.13
C PHE A 26 -4.86 11.89 -17.75
N GLU A 27 -4.45 10.72 -17.27
CA GLU A 27 -4.82 10.20 -15.95
C GLU A 27 -4.30 11.11 -14.83
N THR A 28 -3.05 11.55 -14.93
CA THR A 28 -2.46 12.51 -13.99
C THR A 28 -3.28 13.80 -13.90
N ASN A 29 -3.68 14.37 -15.04
CA ASN A 29 -4.50 15.58 -15.08
C ASN A 29 -5.89 15.35 -14.43
N HIS A 30 -6.54 14.23 -14.71
CA HIS A 30 -7.81 13.89 -14.08
C HIS A 30 -7.70 13.76 -12.56
N LEU A 31 -6.64 13.13 -12.08
CA LEU A 31 -6.43 12.98 -10.65
C LEU A 31 -6.17 14.33 -9.97
N LEU A 32 -5.40 15.22 -10.61
CA LEU A 32 -5.21 16.59 -10.14
C LEU A 32 -6.51 17.39 -10.10
N GLN A 33 -7.39 17.21 -11.10
CA GLN A 33 -8.72 17.82 -11.10
C GLN A 33 -9.58 17.28 -9.95
N ILE A 34 -9.55 15.96 -9.69
CA ILE A 34 -10.25 15.36 -8.54
C ILE A 34 -9.75 15.97 -7.23
N ILE A 35 -8.43 16.10 -7.05
CA ILE A 35 -7.84 16.70 -5.84
C ILE A 35 -8.26 18.17 -5.69
N ALA A 36 -8.18 18.95 -6.78
CA ALA A 36 -8.56 20.37 -6.77
C ALA A 36 -10.05 20.54 -6.42
N THR A 37 -10.94 19.80 -7.10
CA THR A 37 -12.38 19.86 -6.85
C THR A 37 -12.72 19.37 -5.44
N ALA A 38 -12.14 18.26 -4.97
CA ALA A 38 -12.36 17.76 -3.62
C ALA A 38 -11.91 18.78 -2.55
N THR A 39 -10.84 19.52 -2.82
CA THR A 39 -10.39 20.62 -1.95
C THR A 39 -11.38 21.79 -1.96
N GLU A 40 -11.84 22.24 -3.13
CA GLU A 40 -12.81 23.33 -3.27
C GLU A 40 -14.14 23.04 -2.56
N VAL A 41 -14.66 21.83 -2.70
CA VAL A 41 -15.94 21.43 -2.07
C VAL A 41 -15.78 20.90 -0.65
N SER A 42 -14.57 21.00 -0.07
CA SER A 42 -14.25 20.48 1.27
C SER A 42 -14.52 18.98 1.47
N ALA A 43 -14.45 18.19 0.40
CA ALA A 43 -14.53 16.73 0.43
C ALA A 43 -13.20 16.08 0.84
N LEU A 44 -12.68 16.48 2.01
CA LEU A 44 -11.34 16.12 2.47
C LEU A 44 -11.14 14.61 2.62
N TRP A 45 -12.21 13.83 2.85
CA TRP A 45 -12.16 12.37 2.99
C TRP A 45 -11.71 11.63 1.73
N LEU A 46 -11.71 12.29 0.55
CA LEU A 46 -11.19 11.72 -0.69
C LEU A 46 -9.69 11.96 -0.88
N LEU A 47 -9.15 12.98 -0.21
CA LEU A 47 -7.80 13.48 -0.48
C LEU A 47 -6.68 12.48 -0.12
N PRO A 48 -6.72 11.70 0.98
CA PRO A 48 -5.60 10.79 1.29
C PRO A 48 -5.36 9.78 0.16
N SER A 49 -6.43 9.17 -0.35
CA SER A 49 -6.34 8.20 -1.45
C SER A 49 -5.93 8.86 -2.77
N ALA A 50 -6.47 10.04 -3.07
CA ALA A 50 -6.14 10.75 -4.31
C ALA A 50 -4.67 11.23 -4.34
N TYR A 51 -4.17 11.77 -3.22
CA TYR A 51 -2.75 12.14 -3.12
C TYR A 51 -1.84 10.93 -3.12
N TYR A 52 -2.21 9.85 -2.43
CA TYR A 52 -1.47 8.59 -2.47
C TYR A 52 -1.30 8.12 -3.91
N GLU A 53 -2.39 8.08 -4.68
CA GLU A 53 -2.37 7.69 -6.09
C GLU A 53 -1.48 8.64 -6.92
N LEU A 54 -1.59 9.95 -6.71
CA LEU A 54 -0.76 10.93 -7.43
C LEU A 54 0.74 10.74 -7.12
N SER A 55 1.05 10.36 -5.89
CA SER A 55 2.41 10.09 -5.45
C SER A 55 3.01 8.83 -6.07
N THR A 56 2.21 7.91 -6.65
CA THR A 56 2.72 6.69 -7.31
C THR A 56 3.20 6.93 -8.75
N TYR A 57 2.70 7.97 -9.43
CA TYR A 57 3.08 8.30 -10.81
C TYR A 57 4.59 8.64 -10.93
N PRO A 58 5.26 8.42 -12.07
CA PRO A 58 6.64 8.87 -12.22
C PRO A 58 6.78 10.40 -12.09
N SER A 59 7.86 10.90 -11.46
CA SER A 59 8.06 12.35 -11.27
C SER A 59 7.97 13.15 -12.58
N LYS A 60 8.54 12.60 -13.66
CA LYS A 60 8.52 13.20 -15.00
C LYS A 60 7.10 13.50 -15.52
N ASP A 61 6.10 12.75 -15.07
CA ASP A 61 4.72 12.84 -15.56
C ASP A 61 3.91 13.85 -14.74
N ILE A 62 4.29 14.07 -13.48
CA ILE A 62 3.62 15.04 -12.59
C ILE A 62 4.29 16.42 -12.55
N LEU A 63 5.60 16.50 -12.80
CA LEU A 63 6.38 17.75 -12.78
C LEU A 63 5.85 18.85 -13.72
N PRO A 64 5.33 18.55 -14.93
CA PRO A 64 4.75 19.57 -15.81
C PRO A 64 3.58 20.36 -15.19
N PHE A 65 2.93 19.80 -14.16
CA PHE A 65 1.81 20.43 -13.45
C PHE A 65 2.24 21.21 -12.20
N LEU A 66 3.54 21.33 -11.94
CA LEU A 66 4.06 22.06 -10.78
C LEU A 66 3.78 23.57 -10.89
N GLU A 67 3.63 24.08 -12.11
CA GLU A 67 3.27 25.47 -12.37
C GLU A 67 1.74 25.63 -12.41
N GLY A 68 1.21 26.65 -11.74
CA GLY A 68 -0.22 27.01 -11.75
C GLY A 68 -1.00 26.59 -10.50
N ASN A 69 -2.33 26.56 -10.63
CA ASN A 69 -3.25 26.43 -9.48
C ASN A 69 -3.17 25.07 -8.78
N VAL A 70 -2.66 24.03 -9.46
CA VAL A 70 -2.51 22.68 -8.91
C VAL A 70 -1.08 22.41 -8.40
N GLY A 71 -0.16 23.37 -8.55
CA GLY A 71 1.25 23.20 -8.20
C GLY A 71 1.49 22.86 -6.73
N LEU A 72 0.66 23.41 -5.84
CA LEU A 72 0.70 23.09 -4.40
C LEU A 72 0.40 21.59 -4.15
N HIS A 73 -0.58 21.03 -4.85
CA HIS A 73 -0.97 19.62 -4.72
C HIS A 73 0.13 18.69 -5.25
N VAL A 74 0.74 19.04 -6.38
CA VAL A 74 1.91 18.32 -6.93
C VAL A 74 3.08 18.36 -5.95
N GLY A 75 3.37 19.54 -5.37
CA GLY A 75 4.42 19.70 -4.37
C GLY A 75 4.20 18.82 -3.14
N LYS A 76 2.97 18.79 -2.60
CA LYS A 76 2.59 17.89 -1.50
C LYS A 76 2.79 16.42 -1.86
N ALA A 77 2.29 15.99 -3.01
CA ALA A 77 2.42 14.60 -3.46
C ALA A 77 3.89 14.18 -3.63
N LEU A 78 4.74 15.06 -4.19
CA LEU A 78 6.17 14.84 -4.32
C LEU A 78 6.89 14.76 -2.97
N ALA A 79 6.59 15.68 -2.06
CA ALA A 79 7.19 15.70 -0.72
C ALA A 79 6.88 14.42 0.07
N ALA A 80 5.62 13.97 -0.01
CA ALA A 80 5.14 12.77 0.66
C ALA A 80 5.82 11.48 0.18
N ARG A 81 6.38 11.44 -1.05
CA ARG A 81 6.97 10.21 -1.62
C ARG A 81 8.00 9.56 -0.72
N THR A 82 8.85 10.36 -0.08
CA THR A 82 9.89 9.82 0.80
C THR A 82 9.29 9.07 1.97
N ASP A 83 8.20 9.58 2.54
CA ASP A 83 7.50 8.94 3.65
C ASP A 83 6.70 7.72 3.19
N LEU A 84 6.07 7.77 2.01
CA LEU A 84 5.38 6.61 1.42
C LEU A 84 6.35 5.46 1.11
N ILE A 85 7.53 5.77 0.56
CA ILE A 85 8.61 4.79 0.34
C ILE A 85 9.07 4.21 1.68
N ARG A 86 9.24 5.05 2.72
CA ARG A 86 9.63 4.58 4.05
C ARG A 86 8.59 3.62 4.63
N GLY A 87 7.30 3.95 4.53
CA GLY A 87 6.20 3.08 4.94
C GLY A 87 6.24 1.73 4.21
N THR A 88 6.49 1.75 2.91
CA THR A 88 6.65 0.53 2.09
C THR A 88 7.83 -0.32 2.56
N ILE A 89 8.97 0.30 2.86
CA ILE A 89 10.13 -0.40 3.43
C ILE A 89 9.79 -1.03 4.79
N ALA A 90 9.00 -0.37 5.63
CA ALA A 90 8.55 -0.94 6.90
C ALA A 90 7.71 -2.22 6.71
N VAL A 91 6.89 -2.29 5.66
CA VAL A 91 6.20 -3.53 5.25
C VAL A 91 7.18 -4.64 4.86
N HIS A 92 8.43 -4.34 4.53
CA HIS A 92 9.48 -5.35 4.27
C HIS A 92 10.24 -5.77 5.53
N ASP A 93 10.12 -5.06 6.64
CA ASP A 93 10.94 -5.28 7.84
C ASP A 93 10.64 -6.63 8.54
N PHE A 94 9.50 -7.27 8.24
CA PHE A 94 9.24 -8.63 8.71
C PHE A 94 10.30 -9.64 8.24
N LEU A 95 11.01 -9.34 7.15
CA LEU A 95 12.08 -10.19 6.63
C LEU A 95 13.31 -10.22 7.54
N ASN A 96 13.46 -9.20 8.39
CA ASN A 96 14.56 -9.07 9.34
C ASN A 96 14.24 -9.69 10.70
N HIS A 97 12.97 -10.01 10.99
CA HIS A 97 12.53 -10.52 12.29
C HIS A 97 12.55 -12.06 12.36
N PHE A 98 13.19 -12.59 13.40
CA PHE A 98 13.32 -14.03 13.64
C PHE A 98 12.40 -14.46 14.79
N GLU A 99 11.27 -15.04 14.45
CA GLU A 99 10.48 -15.81 15.43
C GLU A 99 11.15 -17.16 15.72
N PRO A 100 10.80 -17.83 16.84
CA PRO A 100 11.16 -19.23 17.05
C PRO A 100 10.80 -20.05 15.80
N CYS A 101 11.81 -20.63 15.16
CA CYS A 101 11.69 -21.27 13.86
C CYS A 101 12.25 -22.68 13.93
N LYS A 102 11.47 -23.67 13.48
CA LYS A 102 11.91 -25.07 13.36
C LYS A 102 13.04 -25.27 12.34
N THR A 103 13.13 -24.41 11.33
CA THR A 103 14.09 -24.52 10.21
C THR A 103 14.74 -23.18 9.89
N PRO A 104 15.54 -22.60 10.83
CA PRO A 104 15.97 -21.21 10.76
C PRO A 104 16.81 -20.90 9.52
N LYS A 105 17.66 -21.85 9.07
CA LYS A 105 18.47 -21.68 7.86
C LYS A 105 17.59 -21.58 6.60
N ARG A 106 16.70 -22.56 6.38
CA ARG A 106 15.80 -22.62 5.22
C ARG A 106 14.85 -21.42 5.18
N CYS A 107 14.25 -21.06 6.32
CA CYS A 107 13.38 -19.90 6.42
C CYS A 107 14.14 -18.57 6.27
N GLY A 108 15.40 -18.51 6.72
CA GLY A 108 16.26 -17.34 6.51
C GLY A 108 16.61 -17.12 5.04
N GLU A 109 16.99 -18.18 4.31
CA GLU A 109 17.23 -18.12 2.87
C GLU A 109 15.98 -17.71 2.09
N ALA A 110 14.83 -18.28 2.45
CA ALA A 110 13.55 -17.91 1.86
C ALA A 110 13.20 -16.42 2.08
N ARG A 111 13.41 -15.89 3.29
CA ARG A 111 13.20 -14.47 3.58
C ARG A 111 14.15 -13.57 2.79
N LYS A 112 15.43 -13.91 2.69
CA LYS A 112 16.41 -13.17 1.88
C LYS A 112 16.01 -13.15 0.40
N PHE A 113 15.50 -14.27 -0.13
CA PHE A 113 14.96 -14.32 -1.47
C PHE A 113 13.74 -13.41 -1.64
N ALA A 114 12.76 -13.50 -0.73
CA ALA A 114 11.58 -12.63 -0.74
C ALA A 114 11.97 -11.15 -0.72
N SER A 115 12.96 -10.80 0.12
CA SER A 115 13.45 -9.44 0.28
C SER A 115 13.98 -8.88 -1.02
N ARG A 116 14.86 -9.63 -1.69
CA ARG A 116 15.42 -9.22 -2.98
C ARG A 116 14.35 -9.09 -4.05
N GLU A 117 13.48 -10.09 -4.20
CA GLU A 117 12.37 -10.06 -5.18
C GLU A 117 11.44 -8.86 -5.00
N LEU A 118 11.24 -8.42 -3.76
CA LEU A 118 10.39 -7.28 -3.46
C LEU A 118 11.14 -5.95 -3.70
N LEU A 119 12.40 -5.84 -3.25
CA LEU A 119 13.24 -4.67 -3.48
C LEU A 119 13.49 -4.40 -4.96
N ASP A 120 13.76 -5.45 -5.75
CA ASP A 120 13.95 -5.34 -7.19
C ASP A 120 12.69 -4.76 -7.86
N LYS A 121 11.51 -5.17 -7.41
CA LYS A 121 10.23 -4.66 -7.92
C LYS A 121 9.97 -3.21 -7.51
N LEU A 122 10.36 -2.82 -6.30
CA LEU A 122 10.28 -1.41 -5.86
C LEU A 122 11.22 -0.50 -6.64
N SER A 123 12.34 -1.03 -7.15
CA SER A 123 13.28 -0.25 -7.96
C SER A 123 12.79 0.02 -9.39
N GLY A 124 11.78 -0.73 -9.87
CA GLY A 124 11.35 -0.79 -11.27
C GLY A 124 10.37 0.30 -11.73
N HIS A 125 10.34 1.49 -11.12
CA HIS A 125 9.46 2.63 -11.45
C HIS A 125 7.98 2.51 -11.05
N GLU A 126 7.48 1.33 -10.70
CA GLU A 126 6.17 1.15 -10.08
C GLU A 126 6.34 1.15 -8.55
N LEU A 127 6.61 2.32 -7.98
CA LEU A 127 6.33 2.49 -6.55
C LEU A 127 4.81 2.51 -6.44
N ASP A 128 4.26 1.33 -6.25
CA ASP A 128 2.91 1.13 -5.74
C ASP A 128 3.03 0.87 -4.22
N PRO A 129 3.18 1.93 -3.39
CA PRO A 129 3.46 1.81 -1.96
C PRO A 129 2.26 1.23 -1.18
N ILE A 130 2.15 -0.11 -1.13
CA ILE A 130 1.19 -0.81 -0.25
C ILE A 130 -0.27 -0.74 -0.75
N THR A 131 -0.51 -0.97 -2.05
CA THR A 131 -1.87 -1.40 -2.46
C THR A 131 -2.15 -2.85 -2.07
N TRP A 132 -3.42 -3.22 -2.28
CA TRP A 132 -3.88 -4.60 -2.40
C TRP A 132 -2.92 -5.49 -3.23
N ASN A 133 -2.28 -4.95 -4.27
CA ASN A 133 -1.35 -5.69 -5.11
C ASN A 133 -0.09 -6.09 -4.34
N VAL A 134 0.47 -5.22 -3.49
CA VAL A 134 1.65 -5.54 -2.67
C VAL A 134 1.33 -6.68 -1.70
N LYS A 135 0.21 -6.60 -0.97
CA LYS A 135 -0.24 -7.68 -0.08
C LYS A 135 -0.44 -9.00 -0.82
N HIS A 136 -1.08 -8.97 -1.99
CA HIS A 136 -1.28 -10.16 -2.82
C HIS A 136 0.06 -10.73 -3.30
N ARG A 137 0.96 -9.89 -3.80
CA ARG A 137 2.30 -10.26 -4.28
C ARG A 137 3.12 -10.87 -3.15
N ILE A 138 3.19 -10.22 -1.98
CA ILE A 138 3.88 -10.75 -0.81
C ILE A 138 3.28 -12.10 -0.40
N THR A 139 1.96 -12.20 -0.30
CA THR A 139 1.30 -13.46 0.06
C THR A 139 1.63 -14.58 -0.94
N LYS A 140 1.63 -14.28 -2.24
CA LYS A 140 2.00 -15.23 -3.30
C LYS A 140 3.45 -15.66 -3.18
N THR A 141 4.37 -14.71 -2.97
CA THR A 141 5.79 -14.98 -2.73
C THR A 141 5.99 -15.85 -1.49
N LEU A 142 5.36 -15.52 -0.37
CA LEU A 142 5.44 -16.30 0.88
C LEU A 142 4.89 -17.73 0.74
N LYS A 143 3.87 -17.93 -0.10
CA LYS A 143 3.34 -19.26 -0.44
C LYS A 143 4.29 -20.06 -1.32
N ALA A 144 4.91 -19.43 -2.31
CA ALA A 144 5.90 -20.05 -3.19
C ALA A 144 7.19 -20.42 -2.43
N LEU A 145 7.45 -19.75 -1.31
CA LEU A 145 8.63 -19.96 -0.52
C LEU A 145 8.54 -21.17 0.41
N SER A 146 9.69 -21.80 0.54
CA SER A 146 9.98 -22.98 1.36
C SER A 146 10.09 -22.67 2.87
N MET A 147 9.25 -21.77 3.39
CA MET A 147 9.19 -21.43 4.82
C MET A 147 8.39 -22.47 5.62
N CYS A 148 8.67 -22.61 6.92
CA CYS A 148 7.78 -23.34 7.82
C CYS A 148 6.46 -22.57 8.02
N GLY A 149 5.39 -23.27 8.45
CA GLY A 149 4.07 -22.67 8.66
C GLY A 149 4.10 -21.48 9.62
N GLU A 150 4.74 -21.65 10.78
CA GLU A 150 4.87 -20.61 11.82
C GLU A 150 5.49 -19.31 11.28
N CYS A 151 6.62 -19.40 10.56
CA CYS A 151 7.26 -18.21 9.98
C CYS A 151 6.40 -17.59 8.87
N ARG A 152 5.68 -18.41 8.08
CA ARG A 152 4.78 -17.90 7.04
C ARG A 152 3.60 -17.14 7.65
N ASP A 153 2.99 -17.68 8.69
CA ASP A 153 1.84 -17.06 9.36
C ASP A 153 2.26 -15.80 10.09
N SER A 154 3.41 -15.81 10.78
CA SER A 154 3.97 -14.61 11.40
C SER A 154 4.28 -13.53 10.36
N ALA A 155 4.93 -13.89 9.24
CA ALA A 155 5.21 -12.95 8.15
C ALA A 155 3.91 -12.34 7.59
N LYS A 156 2.88 -13.16 7.34
CA LYS A 156 1.58 -12.68 6.89
C LYS A 156 0.96 -11.70 7.87
N LYS A 157 0.90 -12.04 9.17
CA LYS A 157 0.36 -11.15 10.21
C LYS A 157 1.10 -9.82 10.28
N ARG A 158 2.42 -9.83 10.16
CA ARG A 158 3.24 -8.61 10.17
C ARG A 158 2.99 -7.73 8.94
N VAL A 159 2.88 -8.33 7.76
CA VAL A 159 2.54 -7.61 6.51
C VAL A 159 1.14 -7.01 6.61
N ASP A 160 0.16 -7.80 7.09
CA ASP A 160 -1.20 -7.32 7.29
C ASP A 160 -1.24 -6.14 8.28
N LYS A 161 -0.55 -6.26 9.42
CA LYS A 161 -0.45 -5.18 10.40
C LYS A 161 0.22 -3.94 9.83
N ALA A 162 1.39 -4.08 9.20
CA ALA A 162 2.15 -2.96 8.65
C ALA A 162 1.37 -2.25 7.53
N ALA A 163 0.58 -2.99 6.74
CA ALA A 163 -0.31 -2.39 5.77
C ALA A 163 -1.43 -1.58 6.44
N CYS A 164 -2.08 -2.12 7.48
CA CYS A 164 -3.06 -1.37 8.26
C CYS A 164 -2.45 -0.10 8.87
N ASP A 165 -1.33 -0.23 9.59
CA ASP A 165 -0.64 0.90 10.22
C ASP A 165 -0.31 2.00 9.19
N PHE A 166 0.22 1.61 8.03
CA PHE A 166 0.51 2.54 6.94
C PHE A 166 -0.74 3.29 6.46
N TRP A 167 -1.83 2.57 6.21
CA TRP A 167 -3.07 3.19 5.76
C TRP A 167 -3.64 4.10 6.83
N ASP A 168 -3.57 3.72 8.12
CA ASP A 168 -4.04 4.53 9.24
C ASP A 168 -3.25 5.86 9.37
N GLU A 169 -1.95 5.84 9.10
CA GLU A 169 -1.07 7.01 9.15
C GLU A 169 -1.13 7.89 7.88
N LEU A 170 -1.66 7.36 6.77
CA LEU A 170 -1.63 8.02 5.46
C LEU A 170 -2.19 9.45 5.45
N PRO A 171 -3.32 9.79 6.10
CA PRO A 171 -3.82 11.17 6.12
C PRO A 171 -2.80 12.14 6.73
N GLY A 172 -2.10 11.73 7.79
CA GLY A 172 -1.08 12.53 8.46
C GLY A 172 0.10 12.88 7.55
N VAL A 173 0.43 12.02 6.58
CA VAL A 173 1.49 12.29 5.58
C VAL A 173 1.18 13.52 4.71
N PHE A 174 -0.10 13.86 4.55
CA PHE A 174 -0.57 14.97 3.70
C PHE A 174 -1.09 16.17 4.50
N ASP A 175 -0.83 16.22 5.81
CA ASP A 175 -1.37 17.19 6.77
C ASP A 175 -2.91 17.21 6.78
N LEU A 176 -3.54 16.03 6.64
CA LEU A 176 -4.99 15.87 6.69
C LEU A 176 -5.45 15.36 8.07
N PRO A 177 -6.73 15.58 8.43
CA PRO A 177 -7.32 14.98 9.62
C PRO A 177 -7.21 13.46 9.63
N THR A 178 -7.32 12.86 10.81
CA THR A 178 -7.33 11.40 10.98
C THR A 178 -8.50 10.74 10.23
N TRP A 179 -8.41 9.44 9.93
CA TRP A 179 -9.51 8.73 9.27
C TRP A 179 -10.84 8.83 10.02
N GLN A 180 -10.82 8.80 11.35
CA GLN A 180 -12.03 8.95 12.15
C GLN A 180 -12.71 10.30 11.90
N GLU A 181 -11.92 11.38 11.89
CA GLU A 181 -12.42 12.73 11.59
C GLU A 181 -12.92 12.81 10.14
N LEU A 182 -12.16 12.29 9.17
CA LEU A 182 -12.56 12.26 7.76
C LEU A 182 -13.86 11.49 7.52
N HIS A 183 -14.06 10.35 8.19
CA HIS A 183 -15.31 9.60 8.11
C HIS A 183 -16.50 10.37 8.69
N THR A 184 -16.28 11.08 9.80
CA THR A 184 -17.30 11.96 10.40
C THR A 184 -17.69 13.06 9.41
N MET A 185 -16.71 13.70 8.76
CA MET A 185 -16.96 14.71 7.72
C MET A 185 -17.74 14.14 6.53
N LYS A 186 -17.41 12.92 6.11
CA LYS A 186 -18.11 12.23 5.01
C LYS A 186 -19.58 11.98 5.36
N LYS A 187 -19.86 11.42 6.54
CA LYS A 187 -21.24 11.16 6.99
C LYS A 187 -22.07 12.43 7.02
N ALA A 188 -21.51 13.50 7.62
CA ALA A 188 -22.17 14.80 7.69
C ALA A 188 -22.47 15.37 6.29
N ALA A 189 -21.55 15.24 5.34
CA ALA A 189 -21.75 15.69 3.97
C ALA A 189 -22.80 14.87 3.18
N MET A 190 -22.99 13.60 3.54
CA MET A 190 -23.99 12.71 2.91
C MET A 190 -25.37 12.83 3.55
N GLY A 191 -25.53 13.59 4.64
CA GLY A 191 -26.80 13.69 5.37
C GLY A 191 -27.18 12.38 6.07
N GLU A 192 -26.21 11.50 6.32
CA GLU A 192 -26.39 10.35 7.21
C GLU A 192 -26.39 10.89 8.64
N GLU A 193 -27.57 11.27 9.13
CA GLU A 193 -27.78 11.50 10.56
C GLU A 193 -27.42 10.19 11.27
N ASP A 194 -26.69 10.28 12.38
CA ASP A 194 -26.40 9.14 13.24
C ASP A 194 -27.75 8.58 13.70
N SER A 195 -28.28 7.62 12.94
CA SER A 195 -29.32 6.75 13.41
C SER A 195 -28.68 6.02 14.56
N ASP A 196 -28.92 6.52 15.77
CA ASP A 196 -28.54 5.91 17.03
C ASP A 196 -28.95 4.45 16.94
N GLU A 197 -28.00 3.61 16.54
CA GLU A 197 -28.15 2.18 16.54
C GLU A 197 -28.03 1.84 18.03
N GLU A 198 -29.15 2.03 18.74
CA GLU A 198 -29.43 1.48 20.06
C GLU A 198 -29.06 0.01 19.96
N THR A 199 -27.81 -0.27 20.32
CA THR A 199 -27.29 -1.61 20.48
C THR A 199 -27.97 -2.07 21.75
N SER A 200 -29.20 -2.54 21.59
CA SER A 200 -29.96 -3.23 22.60
C SER A 200 -29.10 -4.42 23.03
N GLU A 201 -28.37 -4.23 24.12
CA GLU A 201 -27.77 -5.28 24.94
C GLU A 201 -28.90 -6.22 25.34
N SER A 202 -29.18 -7.18 24.47
CA SER A 202 -30.08 -8.28 24.71
C SER A 202 -29.33 -9.26 25.60
N ASP A 203 -29.31 -8.91 26.88
CA ASP A 203 -28.86 -9.67 28.03
C ASP A 203 -29.48 -11.09 27.97
N SER A 204 -28.75 -12.03 27.37
CA SER A 204 -29.09 -13.45 27.35
C SER A 204 -28.31 -14.16 28.44
N SER A 205 -28.62 -13.80 29.67
CA SER A 205 -28.37 -14.61 30.85
C SER A 205 -29.12 -15.94 30.68
N SER A 206 -28.38 -16.99 30.33
CA SER A 206 -28.83 -18.38 30.50
C SER A 206 -27.91 -19.06 31.50
N GLU A 207 -28.33 -18.97 32.77
CA GLU A 207 -28.00 -19.93 33.82
C GLU A 207 -28.39 -21.34 33.33
N SER A 208 -27.50 -22.30 33.47
CA SER A 208 -27.84 -23.72 33.53
C SER A 208 -26.80 -24.44 34.36
N ASP A 209 -27.32 -25.11 35.39
CA ASP A 209 -26.67 -25.97 36.40
C ASP A 209 -25.75 -27.08 35.85
#